data_AF-A0A6A8MLG6-F1
#
_entry.id   AF-A0A6A8MLG6-F1
#
_cell.length_a   1.000
_cell.length_b   1.000
_cell.length_c   1.000
_cell.angle_alpha   90.00
_cell.angle_beta   90.00
_cell.angle_gamma   90.00
#
_symmetry.space_group_name_H-M   'P 1'
#
loop_
_entity.id
_entity.type
_entity.pdbx_description
1 polymer ?
#
loop_
_entity_poly.entity_id
_entity_poly.type
_entity_poly.pdbx_seq_one_letter_code
_entity_poly.pdbx_strand_id
1 'polypeptide(L)'
;DSKADFSGKGDSGEVVIDLEKDTDEIGEISSKEDSIGTYSLEYLNPVVKAVGTTAGQITCEFSSAKPLRIEFKVANIGRIHFYLAPRVES
;
A
#
# COMPACT_ATOMS: atom_id res chain seq x y z
N ASP A 1 -7.70 -14.67 11.40
CA ASP A 1 -6.93 -14.50 10.15
C ASP A 1 -7.23 -13.17 9.50
N SER A 2 -6.28 -12.23 9.51
CA SER A 2 -6.37 -11.02 8.69
C SER A 2 -6.13 -11.37 7.21
N LYS A 3 -7.04 -10.95 6.34
CA LYS A 3 -6.89 -10.97 4.88
C LYS A 3 -6.71 -9.54 4.40
N ALA A 4 -6.02 -9.35 3.28
CA ALA A 4 -5.89 -8.05 2.63
C ALA A 4 -5.87 -8.26 1.11
N ASP A 5 -6.36 -7.27 0.38
CA ASP A 5 -6.34 -7.25 -1.08
C ASP A 5 -5.96 -5.85 -1.59
N PHE A 6 -5.43 -5.81 -2.80
CA PHE A 6 -5.36 -4.60 -3.60
C PHE A 6 -6.34 -4.71 -4.74
N SER A 7 -7.24 -3.74 -4.85
CA SER A 7 -8.17 -3.63 -5.97
C SER A 7 -7.91 -2.36 -6.78
N GLY A 8 -8.14 -2.45 -8.08
CA GLY A 8 -7.96 -1.35 -9.02
C GLY A 8 -8.99 -1.41 -10.12
N LYS A 9 -9.65 -0.28 -10.39
CA LYS A 9 -10.66 -0.14 -11.43
C LYS A 9 -10.28 0.97 -12.39
N GLY A 10 -10.38 0.69 -13.68
CA GLY A 10 -10.18 1.65 -14.76
C GLY A 10 -11.14 1.41 -15.92
N ASP A 11 -10.97 2.15 -17.00
CA ASP A 11 -11.88 2.12 -18.15
C ASP A 11 -11.94 0.75 -18.84
N SER A 12 -10.84 0.00 -18.80
CA SER A 12 -10.71 -1.31 -19.45
C SER A 12 -11.10 -2.49 -18.54
N GLY A 13 -11.41 -2.25 -17.26
CA GLY A 13 -11.81 -3.31 -16.34
C GLY A 13 -11.36 -3.11 -14.91
N GLU A 14 -11.44 -4.20 -14.15
CA GLU A 14 -11.13 -4.27 -12.72
C GLU A 14 -10.14 -5.42 -12.47
N VAL A 15 -9.24 -5.19 -11.52
CA VAL A 15 -8.22 -6.14 -11.08
C VAL A 15 -8.29 -6.22 -9.55
N VAL A 16 -8.20 -7.44 -9.04
CA VAL A 16 -8.06 -7.71 -7.60
C VAL A 16 -6.84 -8.61 -7.42
N ILE A 17 -6.01 -8.29 -6.43
CA ILE A 17 -4.81 -9.04 -6.03
C ILE A 17 -4.96 -9.37 -4.55
N ASP A 18 -5.21 -10.63 -4.24
CA ASP A 18 -5.26 -11.13 -2.86
C ASP A 18 -3.84 -11.24 -2.28
N LEU A 19 -3.65 -10.75 -1.05
CA LEU A 19 -2.40 -10.85 -0.31
C LEU A 19 -2.46 -12.05 0.65
N GLU A 20 -1.78 -13.12 0.27
CA GLU A 20 -1.72 -14.34 1.06
C GLU A 20 -0.55 -14.31 2.06
N LYS A 21 -0.87 -14.52 3.34
CA LYS A 21 0.10 -14.50 4.45
C LYS A 21 1.24 -15.51 4.32
N ASP A 22 1.03 -16.58 3.57
CA ASP A 22 1.97 -17.71 3.46
C ASP A 22 2.89 -17.58 2.24
N THR A 23 2.94 -16.40 1.60
CA THR A 23 3.89 -16.10 0.52
C THR A 23 5.22 -15.63 1.11
N ASP A 24 6.34 -16.11 0.54
CA ASP A 24 7.70 -15.76 1.02
C ASP A 24 8.00 -14.25 0.94
N GLU A 25 7.22 -13.52 0.16
CA GLU A 25 7.38 -12.08 -0.13
C GLU A 25 6.68 -11.19 0.90
N ILE A 26 5.73 -11.73 1.67
CA ILE A 26 4.93 -10.99 2.64
C ILE A 26 5.39 -11.31 4.07
N GLY A 27 6.00 -10.32 4.73
CA GLY A 27 6.47 -10.51 6.10
C GLY A 27 5.37 -10.55 7.16
N GLU A 28 4.38 -9.66 7.07
CA GLU A 28 3.27 -9.59 8.04
C GLU A 28 2.03 -8.95 7.42
N ILE A 29 0.85 -9.49 7.74
CA ILE A 29 -0.44 -8.84 7.54
C ILE A 29 -1.21 -8.88 8.86
N SER A 30 -1.49 -7.70 9.42
CA SER A 30 -2.30 -7.57 10.62
C SER A 30 -3.28 -6.41 10.48
N SER A 31 -4.50 -6.60 10.99
CA SER A 31 -5.48 -5.53 11.14
C SER A 31 -6.25 -5.69 12.44
N LYS A 32 -6.59 -4.55 13.06
CA LYS A 32 -7.39 -4.47 14.29
C LYS A 32 -8.89 -4.36 14.01
N GLU A 33 -9.25 -3.86 12.83
CA GLU A 33 -10.61 -3.60 12.39
C GLU A 33 -10.71 -3.75 10.87
N ASP A 34 -11.92 -3.86 10.34
CA ASP A 34 -12.10 -3.80 8.90
C ASP A 34 -11.77 -2.39 8.39
N SER A 35 -10.98 -2.28 7.33
CA SER A 35 -10.45 -1.01 6.86
C SER A 35 -10.36 -0.97 5.35
N ILE A 36 -10.87 0.10 4.76
CA ILE A 36 -10.85 0.35 3.32
C ILE A 36 -10.35 1.77 3.05
N GLY A 37 -9.53 1.92 2.02
CA GLY A 37 -9.02 3.21 1.59
C GLY A 37 -8.78 3.24 0.09
N THR A 38 -9.35 4.23 -0.59
CA THR A 38 -9.16 4.43 -2.03
C THR A 38 -8.09 5.49 -2.25
N TYR A 39 -7.08 5.20 -3.07
CA TYR A 39 -5.95 6.10 -3.29
C TYR A 39 -5.68 6.30 -4.77
N SER A 40 -5.23 7.50 -5.16
CA SER A 40 -4.94 7.77 -6.57
C SER A 40 -3.62 7.13 -7.00
N LEU A 41 -3.67 6.29 -8.03
CA LEU A 41 -2.47 5.74 -8.67
C LEU A 41 -1.58 6.81 -9.30
N GLU A 42 -2.14 7.97 -9.67
CA GLU A 42 -1.38 9.12 -10.16
C GLU A 42 -0.33 9.60 -9.16
N TYR A 43 -0.64 9.56 -7.86
CA TYR A 43 0.29 9.95 -6.79
C TYR A 43 1.14 8.77 -6.30
N LEU A 44 0.60 7.54 -6.30
CA LEU A 44 1.35 6.36 -5.84
C LEU A 44 2.41 5.91 -6.86
N ASN A 45 2.08 5.89 -8.15
CA ASN A 45 2.94 5.32 -9.18
C ASN A 45 4.32 5.98 -9.28
N PRO A 46 4.47 7.32 -9.26
CA PRO A 46 5.77 7.96 -9.33
C PRO A 46 6.66 7.58 -8.15
N VAL A 47 6.10 7.54 -6.93
CA VAL A 47 6.83 7.22 -5.71
C VAL A 47 7.28 5.76 -5.74
N VAL A 48 6.36 4.82 -5.98
CA VAL A 48 6.70 3.39 -6.03
C VAL A 48 7.73 3.08 -7.11
N LYS A 49 7.63 3.71 -8.29
CA LYS A 49 8.63 3.54 -9.37
C LYS A 49 10.01 4.10 -9.00
N ALA A 50 10.06 5.21 -8.27
CA ALA A 50 11.32 5.87 -7.92
C ALA A 50 12.08 5.14 -6.80
N VAL A 51 11.37 4.61 -5.80
CA VAL A 51 12.02 4.05 -4.59
C VAL A 51 11.65 2.59 -4.28
N GLY A 52 10.62 2.02 -4.91
CA GLY A 52 10.15 0.67 -4.60
C GLY A 52 11.16 -0.43 -4.92
N THR A 53 11.96 -0.27 -5.98
CA THR A 53 12.95 -1.27 -6.41
C THR A 53 14.25 -1.23 -5.61
N THR A 54 14.50 -0.15 -4.88
CA THR A 54 15.71 0.02 -4.03
C THR A 54 15.42 -0.17 -2.55
N ALA A 55 14.14 -0.25 -2.18
CA ALA A 55 13.72 -0.53 -0.82
C ALA A 55 13.88 -2.02 -0.49
N GLY A 56 14.58 -2.32 0.62
CA GLY A 56 14.71 -3.71 1.10
C GLY A 56 13.47 -4.21 1.83
N GLN A 57 12.67 -3.28 2.38
CA GLN A 57 11.38 -3.58 2.99
C GLN A 57 10.46 -2.38 2.79
N ILE A 58 9.21 -2.67 2.43
CA ILE A 58 8.12 -1.70 2.30
C ILE A 58 7.08 -2.04 3.36
N THR A 59 6.58 -1.03 4.07
CA THR A 59 5.51 -1.20 5.06
C THR A 59 4.39 -0.21 4.77
N CYS A 60 3.18 -0.75 4.58
CA CYS A 60 1.97 0.01 4.33
C CYS A 60 1.08 -0.02 5.57
N GLU A 61 0.68 1.15 6.07
CA GLU A 61 -0.26 1.28 7.19
C GLU A 61 -1.33 2.30 6.84
N PHE A 62 -2.59 1.95 7.09
CA PHE A 62 -3.72 2.84 6.87
C PHE A 62 -4.87 2.50 7.83
N SER A 63 -5.88 3.37 7.85
CA SER A 63 -7.22 3.03 8.33
C SER A 63 -8.23 3.84 7.51
N SER A 64 -9.52 3.48 7.58
CA SER A 64 -10.57 4.20 6.84
C SER A 64 -10.66 5.70 7.20
N ALA A 65 -10.11 6.11 8.36
CA ALA A 65 -10.13 7.50 8.83
C ALA A 65 -8.75 8.20 8.76
N LYS A 66 -7.71 7.54 8.24
CA LYS A 66 -6.33 8.07 8.22
C LYS A 66 -5.67 7.94 6.84
N PRO A 67 -4.69 8.81 6.53
CA PRO A 67 -3.86 8.65 5.35
C PRO A 67 -3.19 7.27 5.30
N LEU A 68 -2.96 6.77 4.08
CA LEU A 68 -2.00 5.69 3.85
C LEU A 68 -0.60 6.23 4.12
N ARG A 69 0.11 5.56 5.03
CA ARG A 69 1.55 5.70 5.22
C ARG A 69 2.26 4.57 4.49
N ILE A 70 3.24 4.93 3.67
CA ILE A 70 4.19 3.97 3.09
C ILE A 70 5.59 4.29 3.63
N GLU A 71 6.18 3.34 4.36
CA GLU A 71 7.59 3.38 4.76
C GLU A 71 8.42 2.58 3.76
N PHE A 72 9.42 3.24 3.18
CA PHE A 72 10.47 2.57 2.38
C PHE A 72 11.77 2.55 3.19
N LYS A 73 12.27 1.35 3.52
CA LYS A 73 13.61 1.18 4.10
C LYS A 73 14.64 1.06 2.98
N VAL A 74 15.40 2.12 2.74
CA VAL A 74 16.39 2.18 1.67
C VAL A 74 17.79 2.08 2.29
N ALA A 75 18.56 1.08 1.87
CA ALA A 75 19.91 0.84 2.37
C ALA A 75 20.78 2.09 2.18
N ASN A 76 21.54 2.48 3.21
CA ASN A 76 22.45 3.63 3.23
C ASN A 76 21.80 5.03 3.11
N ILE A 77 20.49 5.13 2.84
CA ILE A 77 19.75 6.41 2.78
C ILE A 77 18.89 6.61 4.02
N GLY A 78 18.35 5.53 4.61
CA GLY A 78 17.51 5.58 5.80
C GLY A 78 16.06 5.20 5.51
N ARG A 79 15.10 5.99 6.00
CA ARG A 79 13.66 5.73 5.86
C ARG A 79 12.97 6.89 5.16
N ILE A 80 12.13 6.56 4.18
CA ILE A 80 11.26 7.52 3.51
C ILE A 80 9.83 7.23 3.95
N HIS A 81 9.15 8.23 4.51
CA HIS A 81 7.73 8.16 4.82
C HIS A 81 6.94 8.96 3.80
N PHE A 82 6.09 8.28 3.04
CA PHE A 82 5.12 8.89 2.14
C PHE A 82 3.73 8.80 2.75
N TYR A 83 3.00 9.92 2.75
CA TYR A 83 1.63 10.00 3.27
C TYR A 83 0.69 10.43 2.16
N LEU A 84 -0.38 9.66 1.96
CA LEU A 84 -1.41 9.96 0.97
C LEU A 84 -2.78 9.89 1.62
N ALA A 85 -3.51 11.00 1.60
CA ALA A 85 -4.89 11.02 2.07
C ALA A 85 -5.75 10.10 1.17
N PRO A 86 -6.68 9.33 1.76
CA PRO A 86 -7.65 8.59 0.95
C PRO A 86 -8.48 9.58 0.13
N ARG A 87 -8.91 9.14 -1.05
CA ARG A 87 -9.95 9.85 -1.79
C ARG A 87 -11.23 9.80 -0.97
N VAL A 88 -11.81 10.97 -0.76
CA VAL A 88 -13.22 11.09 -0.39
C VAL A 88 -13.98 10.77 -1.67
N GLU A 89 -14.65 9.63 -1.73
CA GLU A 89 -15.66 9.44 -2.78
C GLU A 89 -16.79 10.45 -2.55
N SER A 90 -17.22 11.08 -3.64
CA SER A 90 -18.46 11.87 -3.71
C SER A 90 -19.65 10.96 -3.99
#